data_AF-A0A024GUW2-F1
#
_entry.id   AF-A0A024GUW2-F1
#
_cell.length_a   1.000
_cell.length_b   1.000
_cell.length_c   1.000
_cell.angle_alpha   90.00
_cell.angle_beta   90.00
_cell.angle_gamma   90.00
#
_symmetry.space_group_name_H-M   'P 1'
#
loop_
_entity.id
_entity.type
_entity.pdbx_description
1 polymer ?
#
loop_
_entity_poly.entity_id
_entity_poly.type
_entity_poly.pdbx_seq_one_letter_code
_entity_poly.pdbx_strand_id
1 'polypeptide(L)'
;MVLVSEDMEPYCHYHVPIKVLENGECIIPDHFCKGVKLNKGRCRQSRKTDYNFCCSQHDPNMKYYSPSLFDVKGLRDNAERQVAKMYDDRDIYDKTTEISTLEREDVELDHIVERQCYSYTFIKVANRIEDEEEMSFLTQYTRDEIVNRYENLGLTRTSTNRSKGNACYSFLDDSLTGHRVQSFTAYLGEVNITRATSKEICNTIGKTLKLNQRWLDNESETPSLRHLRDELQNLYVSMELKTTSYGSFVPFDI
;
A
#
# COMPACT_ATOMS: atom_id res chain seq x y z
N MET A 1 18.88 -10.00 5.64
CA MET A 1 18.26 -10.21 6.96
C MET A 1 17.41 -8.97 7.25
N VAL A 2 16.12 -9.00 6.94
CA VAL A 2 15.24 -7.83 7.09
C VAL A 2 14.60 -7.90 8.47
N LEU A 3 14.96 -6.96 9.33
CA LEU A 3 14.33 -6.74 10.63
C LEU A 3 13.01 -6.02 10.36
N VAL A 4 11.89 -6.71 10.56
CA VAL A 4 10.54 -6.15 10.45
C VAL A 4 10.22 -5.45 11.78
N SER A 5 9.88 -4.17 11.75
CA SER A 5 9.44 -3.38 12.91
C SER A 5 8.05 -3.83 13.38
N GLU A 6 7.81 -3.76 14.69
CA GLU A 6 6.62 -4.29 15.38
C GLU A 6 5.37 -3.39 15.32
N ASP A 7 5.29 -2.45 14.37
CA ASP A 7 4.13 -1.56 14.29
C ASP A 7 3.01 -2.20 13.46
N MET A 8 1.84 -2.33 14.08
CA MET A 8 0.67 -3.10 13.64
C MET A 8 0.21 -2.77 12.21
N GLU A 9 0.68 -3.55 11.24
CA GLU A 9 0.11 -3.56 9.91
C GLU A 9 -1.26 -4.29 9.90
N PRO A 10 -2.25 -3.82 9.10
CA PRO A 10 -3.61 -4.37 9.04
C PRO A 10 -3.72 -5.78 8.40
N TYR A 11 -2.61 -6.47 8.20
CA TYR A 11 -2.53 -7.72 7.47
C TYR A 11 -3.11 -8.89 8.25
N CYS A 12 -3.35 -10.01 7.54
CA CYS A 12 -3.53 -11.30 8.19
C CYS A 12 -2.31 -11.52 9.09
N HIS A 13 -2.44 -11.23 10.38
CA HIS A 13 -1.34 -10.70 11.17
C HIS A 13 -0.06 -11.54 11.07
N TYR A 14 1.01 -10.84 10.64
CA TYR A 14 2.41 -11.27 10.46
C TYR A 14 2.60 -12.15 9.19
N HIS A 15 3.82 -12.39 8.64
CA HIS A 15 4.34 -13.67 8.02
C HIS A 15 5.19 -13.57 6.73
N VAL A 16 6.36 -14.24 6.73
CA VAL A 16 7.28 -14.53 5.59
C VAL A 16 6.95 -15.91 4.98
N PRO A 17 7.31 -16.20 3.71
CA PRO A 17 7.11 -17.53 3.11
C PRO A 17 8.15 -18.53 3.65
N ILE A 18 7.75 -19.75 4.07
CA ILE A 18 8.71 -20.84 4.41
C ILE A 18 8.20 -22.23 3.96
N LYS A 19 9.15 -23.01 3.42
CA LYS A 19 9.12 -24.43 3.01
C LYS A 19 8.69 -25.45 4.09
N VAL A 20 8.21 -26.58 3.59
CA VAL A 20 7.70 -27.83 4.22
C VAL A 20 8.69 -28.50 5.19
N LEU A 21 8.18 -29.25 6.18
CA LEU A 21 8.91 -30.36 6.81
C LEU A 21 8.16 -31.69 6.76
N GLU A 22 8.98 -32.72 6.53
CA GLU A 22 8.72 -34.14 6.41
C GLU A 22 8.16 -34.72 7.73
N ASN A 23 7.30 -35.74 7.65
CA ASN A 23 6.84 -36.65 8.73
C ASN A 23 6.00 -36.10 9.93
N GLY A 24 4.68 -35.94 9.75
CA GLY A 24 3.74 -35.83 10.90
C GLY A 24 2.36 -35.29 10.53
N GLU A 25 1.58 -36.06 9.76
CA GLU A 25 0.32 -35.63 9.18
C GLU A 25 -0.71 -35.13 10.20
N CYS A 26 -1.26 -33.95 9.92
CA CYS A 26 -2.45 -33.46 10.57
C CYS A 26 -3.40 -33.08 9.44
N ILE A 27 -4.54 -33.75 9.36
CA ILE A 27 -5.55 -33.51 8.33
C ILE A 27 -6.10 -32.10 8.55
N ILE A 28 -5.68 -31.14 7.72
CA ILE A 28 -6.24 -29.80 7.71
C ILE A 28 -7.59 -29.89 7.01
N PRO A 29 -8.70 -29.52 7.67
CA PRO A 29 -10.00 -29.46 6.99
C PRO A 29 -9.87 -28.61 5.74
N ASP A 30 -10.41 -29.10 4.62
CA ASP A 30 -10.12 -28.52 3.31
C ASP A 30 -10.52 -27.04 3.20
N HIS A 31 -11.39 -26.50 4.06
CA HIS A 31 -11.80 -25.09 4.04
C HIS A 31 -10.80 -24.11 4.69
N PHE A 32 -9.76 -24.57 5.38
CA PHE A 32 -8.77 -23.69 6.01
C PHE A 32 -7.61 -23.33 5.08
N CYS A 33 -7.02 -22.16 5.34
CA CYS A 33 -5.79 -21.72 4.69
C CYS A 33 -4.66 -22.72 4.94
N LYS A 34 -3.96 -23.11 3.86
CA LYS A 34 -2.78 -23.99 3.91
C LYS A 34 -1.48 -23.26 4.26
N GLY A 35 -1.54 -21.96 4.56
CA GLY A 35 -0.41 -21.11 4.93
C GLY A 35 -0.02 -21.17 6.40
N VAL A 36 1.16 -20.66 6.72
CA VAL A 36 1.74 -20.66 8.07
C VAL A 36 2.10 -19.25 8.55
N LYS A 37 2.20 -19.16 9.87
CA LYS A 37 2.55 -17.99 10.64
C LYS A 37 4.08 -17.75 10.80
N LEU A 38 4.51 -16.57 11.28
CA LEU A 38 5.88 -16.03 11.48
C LEU A 38 6.44 -16.80 12.65
N ASN A 39 5.60 -16.94 13.68
CA ASN A 39 5.82 -17.83 14.80
C ASN A 39 5.65 -19.32 14.44
N LYS A 40 5.59 -19.66 13.14
CA LYS A 40 5.40 -21.00 12.58
C LYS A 40 4.09 -21.68 13.01
N GLY A 41 3.15 -20.95 13.60
CA GLY A 41 1.80 -21.44 13.88
C GLY A 41 1.00 -21.62 12.59
N ARG A 42 -0.05 -22.44 12.59
CA ARG A 42 -0.91 -22.57 11.40
C ARG A 42 -1.83 -21.35 11.24
N CYS A 43 -2.06 -20.91 10.01
CA CYS A 43 -3.15 -19.99 9.74
C CYS A 43 -4.49 -20.70 10.02
N ARG A 44 -5.42 -20.01 10.68
CA ARG A 44 -6.76 -20.54 11.01
C ARG A 44 -7.87 -19.81 10.27
N GLN A 45 -7.51 -18.96 9.31
CA GLN A 45 -8.48 -18.29 8.45
C GLN A 45 -8.98 -19.26 7.38
N SER A 46 -10.21 -19.05 6.93
CA SER A 46 -10.75 -19.78 5.78
C SER A 46 -9.96 -19.45 4.53
N ARG A 47 -9.70 -20.45 3.67
CA ARG A 47 -9.14 -20.19 2.35
C ARG A 47 -10.17 -19.48 1.47
N LYS A 48 -9.72 -18.70 0.48
CA LYS A 48 -10.61 -18.17 -0.54
C LYS A 48 -11.16 -19.32 -1.41
N THR A 49 -12.35 -19.13 -1.98
CA THR A 49 -12.99 -20.10 -2.88
C THR A 49 -12.04 -20.48 -4.01
N ASP A 50 -11.91 -21.77 -4.34
CA ASP A 50 -11.02 -22.26 -5.40
C ASP A 50 -9.53 -21.87 -5.27
N TYR A 51 -9.10 -21.45 -4.07
CA TYR A 51 -7.73 -21.09 -3.75
C TYR A 51 -7.27 -21.79 -2.48
N ASN A 52 -5.98 -22.06 -2.34
CA ASN A 52 -5.43 -22.82 -1.20
C ASN A 52 -5.16 -21.96 0.05
N PHE A 53 -5.21 -20.63 -0.09
CA PHE A 53 -4.78 -19.70 0.95
C PHE A 53 -5.86 -18.66 1.25
N CYS A 54 -5.79 -17.99 2.41
CA CYS A 54 -6.71 -16.91 2.74
C CYS A 54 -6.30 -15.56 2.12
N CYS A 55 -5.02 -15.43 1.75
CA CYS A 55 -4.43 -14.25 1.14
C CYS A 55 -3.18 -14.65 0.34
N SER A 56 -2.78 -13.76 -0.57
CA SER A 56 -1.57 -13.85 -1.41
C SER A 56 -0.28 -14.05 -0.61
N GLN A 57 -0.17 -13.41 0.56
CA GLN A 57 1.01 -13.51 1.43
C GLN A 57 1.27 -14.93 1.94
N HIS A 58 0.23 -15.76 2.03
CA HIS A 58 0.35 -17.15 2.46
C HIS A 58 0.68 -18.12 1.32
N ASP A 59 0.68 -17.65 0.07
CA ASP A 59 0.98 -18.48 -1.10
C ASP A 59 2.48 -18.53 -1.36
N PRO A 60 3.12 -19.71 -1.23
CA PRO A 60 4.57 -19.84 -1.43
C PRO A 60 4.99 -19.62 -2.89
N ASN A 61 4.05 -19.57 -3.83
CA ASN A 61 4.35 -19.31 -5.24
C ASN A 61 4.28 -17.80 -5.58
N MET A 62 3.83 -16.95 -4.65
CA MET A 62 3.81 -15.51 -4.84
C MET A 62 5.06 -14.88 -4.23
N LYS A 63 5.74 -14.05 -5.03
CA LYS A 63 6.78 -13.16 -4.49
C LYS A 63 6.14 -12.21 -3.48
N TYR A 64 6.85 -11.91 -2.40
CA TYR A 64 6.40 -10.99 -1.36
C TYR A 64 7.40 -9.85 -1.19
N TYR A 65 6.89 -8.62 -1.27
CA TYR A 65 7.62 -7.40 -0.92
C TYR A 65 6.89 -6.78 0.28
N SER A 66 7.63 -6.57 1.37
CA SER A 66 7.03 -6.00 2.57
C SER A 66 6.82 -4.49 2.40
N PRO A 67 5.66 -3.94 2.79
CA PRO A 67 5.43 -2.50 2.86
C PRO A 67 6.46 -1.78 3.73
N SER A 68 6.99 -2.45 4.74
CA SER A 68 8.05 -1.91 5.60
C SER A 68 9.37 -1.64 4.87
N LEU A 69 9.54 -2.15 3.64
CA LEU A 69 10.69 -1.79 2.78
C LEU A 69 10.72 -0.29 2.48
N PHE A 70 9.57 0.38 2.55
CA PHE A 70 9.44 1.80 2.27
C PHE A 70 9.43 2.66 3.53
N ASP A 71 9.73 2.09 4.70
CA ASP A 71 9.73 2.81 5.98
C ASP A 71 10.97 3.68 6.15
N VAL A 72 10.75 4.85 6.74
CA VAL A 72 11.81 5.75 7.20
C VAL A 72 11.61 6.03 8.68
N LYS A 73 12.62 5.71 9.49
CA LYS A 73 12.57 5.95 10.93
C LYS A 73 12.44 7.44 11.23
N GLY A 74 11.49 7.80 12.09
CA GLY A 74 11.26 9.20 12.48
C GLY A 74 10.59 10.06 11.39
N LEU A 75 10.00 9.44 10.35
CA LEU A 75 9.37 10.17 9.25
C LEU A 75 8.32 11.17 9.75
N ARG A 76 7.45 10.77 10.67
CA ARG A 76 6.43 11.66 11.25
C ARG A 76 7.04 12.90 11.88
N ASP A 77 8.00 12.72 12.78
CA ASP A 77 8.62 13.83 13.50
C ASP A 77 9.33 14.82 12.55
N ASN A 78 9.82 14.33 11.41
CA ASN A 78 10.49 15.15 10.40
C ASN A 78 9.51 15.84 9.42
N ALA A 79 8.41 15.19 9.05
CA ALA A 79 7.54 15.63 7.96
C ALA A 79 6.24 16.31 8.43
N GLU A 80 5.76 16.02 9.64
CA GLU A 80 4.42 16.41 10.13
C GLU A 80 4.13 17.91 9.96
N ARG A 81 5.07 18.79 10.34
CA ARG A 81 4.90 20.24 10.17
C ARG A 81 4.83 20.69 8.71
N GLN A 82 5.66 20.10 7.85
CA GLN A 82 5.71 20.46 6.44
C GLN A 82 4.44 20.00 5.72
N VAL A 83 3.99 18.79 6.02
CA VAL A 83 2.76 18.21 5.48
C VAL A 83 1.54 18.97 5.98
N ALA A 84 1.45 19.30 7.28
CA ALA A 84 0.38 20.14 7.81
C ALA A 84 0.28 21.47 7.04
N LYS A 85 1.42 22.14 6.78
CA LYS A 85 1.45 23.38 6.01
C LYS A 85 0.96 23.20 4.57
N MET A 86 1.28 22.09 3.90
CA MET A 86 0.84 21.84 2.52
C MET A 86 -0.67 21.69 2.37
N TYR A 87 -1.35 21.29 3.45
CA TYR A 87 -2.79 21.07 3.47
C TYR A 87 -3.53 22.09 4.35
N ASP A 88 -2.93 23.26 4.61
CA ASP A 88 -3.51 24.32 5.44
C ASP A 88 -4.01 23.83 6.82
N ASP A 89 -3.27 22.90 7.41
CA ASP A 89 -3.58 22.21 8.67
C ASP A 89 -4.95 21.50 8.65
N ARG A 90 -5.40 21.03 7.49
CA ARG A 90 -6.64 20.27 7.32
C ARG A 90 -6.38 18.79 7.05
N ASP A 91 -7.35 17.96 7.45
CA ASP A 91 -7.37 16.55 7.07
C ASP A 91 -7.46 16.43 5.54
N ILE A 92 -6.56 15.64 4.95
CA ILE A 92 -6.42 15.48 3.50
C ILE A 92 -7.66 14.86 2.83
N TYR A 93 -8.48 14.12 3.59
CA TYR A 93 -9.70 13.46 3.11
C TYR A 93 -10.98 14.11 3.63
N ASP A 94 -10.88 15.01 4.60
CA ASP A 94 -11.98 15.81 5.14
C ASP A 94 -11.52 17.24 5.45
N LYS A 95 -11.61 18.11 4.45
CA LYS A 95 -11.16 19.52 4.54
C LYS A 95 -11.93 20.36 5.56
N THR A 96 -13.01 19.85 6.13
CA THR A 96 -13.74 20.52 7.22
C THR A 96 -13.07 20.31 8.58
N THR A 97 -12.21 19.30 8.69
CA THR A 97 -11.50 18.94 9.91
C THR A 97 -10.15 19.63 9.96
N GLU A 98 -9.89 20.34 11.06
CA GLU A 98 -8.60 20.97 11.35
C GLU A 98 -7.75 20.03 12.20
N ILE A 99 -6.54 19.73 11.73
CA ILE A 99 -5.65 18.76 12.35
C ILE A 99 -5.18 19.24 13.73
N SER A 100 -4.87 20.53 13.88
CA SER A 100 -4.50 21.10 15.19
C SER A 100 -5.59 21.05 16.26
N THR A 101 -6.85 20.75 15.89
CA THR A 101 -7.94 20.59 16.86
C THR A 101 -8.07 19.18 17.42
N LEU A 102 -7.29 18.23 16.89
CA LEU A 102 -7.28 16.83 17.30
C LEU A 102 -6.07 16.56 18.20
N GLU A 103 -6.20 15.55 19.07
CA GLU A 103 -5.06 15.02 19.81
C GLU A 103 -4.08 14.33 18.86
N ARG A 104 -2.79 14.34 19.19
CA ARG A 104 -1.74 13.84 18.30
C ARG A 104 -1.93 12.37 17.96
N GLU A 105 -2.42 11.56 18.90
CA GLU A 105 -2.73 10.14 18.73
C GLU A 105 -3.92 9.86 17.78
N ASP A 106 -4.83 10.82 17.63
CA ASP A 106 -5.99 10.72 16.73
C ASP A 106 -5.64 11.08 15.29
N VAL A 107 -4.43 11.56 15.06
CA VAL A 107 -3.88 11.94 13.75
C VAL A 107 -2.74 11.01 13.40
N GLU A 108 -2.70 10.55 12.15
CA GLU A 108 -1.62 9.75 11.62
C GLU A 108 -1.00 10.43 10.40
N LEU A 109 0.34 10.30 10.27
CA LEU A 109 1.01 10.63 9.02
C LEU A 109 0.79 9.47 8.05
N ASP A 110 0.00 9.75 7.03
CA ASP A 110 -0.46 8.81 6.04
C ASP A 110 0.40 8.89 4.76
N HIS A 111 0.71 7.74 4.17
CA HIS A 111 1.18 7.65 2.80
C HIS A 111 -0.05 7.65 1.88
N ILE A 112 -0.25 8.71 1.11
CA ILE A 112 -1.45 8.90 0.30
C ILE A 112 -1.75 7.67 -0.56
N VAL A 113 -0.75 7.21 -1.32
CA VAL A 113 -0.86 6.04 -2.23
C VAL A 113 -0.72 4.73 -1.48
N GLU A 114 -0.42 4.74 -0.18
CA GLU A 114 -0.25 3.58 0.70
C GLU A 114 0.96 2.69 0.34
N ARG A 115 1.76 2.29 1.34
CA ARG A 115 2.98 1.49 1.09
C ARG A 115 2.67 0.12 0.46
N GLN A 116 1.51 -0.45 0.77
CA GLN A 116 1.02 -1.70 0.18
C GLN A 116 0.79 -1.59 -1.33
N CYS A 117 0.46 -0.41 -1.87
CA CYS A 117 0.34 -0.23 -3.31
C CYS A 117 1.69 -0.37 -4.03
N TYR A 118 2.76 0.19 -3.46
CA TYR A 118 4.12 0.00 -4.00
C TYR A 118 4.58 -1.44 -3.85
N SER A 119 4.26 -2.07 -2.72
CA SER A 119 4.56 -3.50 -2.51
C SER A 119 3.89 -4.36 -3.58
N TYR A 120 2.63 -4.09 -3.89
CA TYR A 120 1.90 -4.75 -4.96
C TYR A 120 2.54 -4.53 -6.33
N THR A 121 2.92 -3.29 -6.68
CA THR A 121 3.55 -3.03 -7.98
C THR A 121 4.92 -3.69 -8.08
N PHE A 122 5.68 -3.76 -6.99
CA PHE A 122 6.96 -4.45 -6.95
C PHE A 122 6.84 -5.95 -7.24
N ILE A 123 5.78 -6.61 -6.76
CA ILE A 123 5.50 -8.02 -7.12
C ILE A 123 5.34 -8.15 -8.65
N LYS A 124 4.67 -7.20 -9.29
CA LYS A 124 4.46 -7.20 -10.75
C LYS A 124 5.74 -6.88 -11.53
N VAL A 125 6.55 -5.94 -11.06
CA VAL A 125 7.85 -5.59 -11.66
C VAL A 125 8.84 -6.75 -11.53
N ALA A 126 8.91 -7.40 -10.37
CA ALA A 126 9.80 -8.53 -10.12
C ALA A 126 9.50 -9.76 -10.99
N ASN A 127 8.33 -9.84 -11.61
CA ASN A 127 8.03 -10.89 -12.61
C ASN A 127 8.63 -10.57 -14.00
N ARG A 128 9.16 -9.36 -14.19
CA ARG A 128 9.82 -8.90 -15.42
C ARG A 128 11.33 -8.71 -15.24
N ILE A 129 11.77 -8.46 -14.00
CA ILE A 129 13.15 -8.21 -13.63
C ILE A 129 13.56 -9.26 -12.61
N GLU A 130 14.49 -10.14 -13.01
CA GLU A 130 15.04 -11.18 -12.13
C GLU A 130 16.34 -10.75 -11.44
N ASP A 131 16.85 -9.56 -11.76
CA ASP A 131 18.08 -9.01 -11.17
C ASP A 131 17.82 -8.45 -9.76
N GLU A 132 18.48 -9.06 -8.76
CA GLU A 132 18.41 -8.65 -7.36
C GLU A 132 19.06 -7.29 -7.09
N GLU A 133 20.12 -6.92 -7.83
CA GLU A 133 20.78 -5.62 -7.69
C GLU A 133 19.86 -4.51 -8.22
N GLU A 134 19.24 -4.72 -9.38
CA GLU A 134 18.26 -3.79 -9.95
C GLU A 134 17.03 -3.63 -9.03
N MET A 135 16.52 -4.72 -8.46
CA MET A 135 15.42 -4.65 -7.49
C MET A 135 15.82 -3.93 -6.18
N SER A 136 17.07 -4.09 -5.74
CA SER A 136 17.59 -3.37 -4.56
C SER A 136 17.70 -1.87 -4.82
N PHE A 137 18.23 -1.48 -5.99
CA PHE A 137 18.24 -0.10 -6.46
C PHE A 137 16.82 0.47 -6.53
N LEU A 138 15.90 -0.23 -7.19
CA LEU A 138 14.51 0.20 -7.36
C LEU A 138 13.82 0.41 -6.00
N THR A 139 14.09 -0.46 -5.03
CA THR A 139 13.55 -0.35 -3.66
C THR A 139 14.04 0.92 -2.98
N GLN A 140 15.36 1.17 -2.99
CA GLN A 140 15.94 2.36 -2.37
C GLN A 140 15.43 3.64 -3.04
N TYR A 141 15.49 3.70 -4.38
CA TYR A 141 15.00 4.83 -5.15
C TYR A 141 13.52 5.11 -4.87
N THR A 142 12.67 4.08 -4.88
CA THR A 142 11.23 4.26 -4.64
C THR A 142 10.96 4.74 -3.22
N ARG A 143 11.67 4.22 -2.21
CA ARG A 143 11.53 4.68 -0.83
C ARG A 143 11.93 6.15 -0.68
N ASP A 144 13.09 6.51 -1.22
CA ASP A 144 13.74 7.78 -0.90
C ASP A 144 13.23 8.92 -1.82
N GLU A 145 12.98 8.63 -3.10
CA GLU A 145 12.63 9.63 -4.12
C GLU A 145 11.15 9.63 -4.53
N ILE A 146 10.31 8.75 -3.96
CA ILE A 146 8.88 8.68 -4.30
C ILE A 146 8.01 8.57 -3.06
N VAL A 147 8.11 7.47 -2.31
CA VAL A 147 7.14 7.11 -1.26
C VAL A 147 7.16 8.12 -0.12
N ASN A 148 8.34 8.55 0.31
CA ASN A 148 8.49 9.40 1.49
C ASN A 148 8.63 10.90 1.17
N ARG A 149 8.36 11.30 -0.07
CA ARG A 149 8.27 12.73 -0.45
C ARG A 149 7.02 13.36 0.14
N TYR A 150 7.10 14.64 0.53
CA TYR A 150 5.99 15.34 1.19
C TYR A 150 4.70 15.36 0.35
N GLU A 151 4.81 15.40 -0.97
CA GLU A 151 3.65 15.37 -1.89
C GLU A 151 2.93 14.01 -1.94
N ASN A 152 3.53 12.98 -1.35
CA ASN A 152 2.98 11.64 -1.20
C ASN A 152 2.54 11.34 0.24
N LEU A 153 2.66 12.34 1.13
CA LEU A 153 2.28 12.25 2.54
C LEU A 153 1.07 13.14 2.81
N GLY A 154 0.26 12.74 3.79
CA GLY A 154 -0.89 13.50 4.27
C GLY A 154 -1.06 13.34 5.76
N LEU A 155 -1.81 14.25 6.39
CA LEU A 155 -2.31 14.05 7.74
C LEU A 155 -3.80 13.73 7.67
N THR A 156 -4.21 12.69 8.37
CA THR A 156 -5.62 12.29 8.46
C THR A 156 -5.89 11.63 9.80
N ARG A 157 -7.16 11.51 10.16
CA ARG A 157 -7.55 10.74 11.34
C ARG A 157 -7.03 9.31 11.29
N THR A 158 -6.48 8.82 12.39
CA THR A 158 -5.99 7.43 12.54
C THR A 158 -7.06 6.41 12.13
N SER A 159 -8.34 6.67 12.43
CA SER A 159 -9.45 5.81 12.02
C SER A 159 -9.67 5.78 10.50
N THR A 160 -9.61 6.94 9.84
CA THR A 160 -9.70 7.05 8.37
C THR A 160 -8.51 6.34 7.73
N ASN A 161 -7.30 6.56 8.24
CA ASN A 161 -6.10 5.92 7.73
C ASN A 161 -6.19 4.39 7.81
N ARG A 162 -6.55 3.85 8.99
CA ARG A 162 -6.74 2.42 9.19
C ARG A 162 -7.79 1.82 8.24
N SER A 163 -8.95 2.47 8.09
CA SER A 163 -9.98 2.01 7.15
C SER A 163 -9.50 2.05 5.70
N LYS A 164 -8.83 3.13 5.26
CA LYS A 164 -8.23 3.22 3.93
C LYS A 164 -7.21 2.11 3.69
N GLY A 165 -6.32 1.87 4.65
CA GLY A 165 -5.33 0.81 4.61
C GLY A 165 -5.94 -0.58 4.46
N ASN A 166 -7.00 -0.88 5.23
CA ASN A 166 -7.77 -2.12 5.12
C ASN A 166 -8.39 -2.30 3.73
N ALA A 167 -9.02 -1.25 3.19
CA ALA A 167 -9.62 -1.30 1.85
C ALA A 167 -8.56 -1.53 0.76
N CYS A 168 -7.42 -0.85 0.86
CA CYS A 168 -6.28 -1.05 -0.04
C CYS A 168 -5.76 -2.48 0.05
N TYR A 169 -5.55 -3.02 1.25
CA TYR A 169 -5.09 -4.40 1.42
C TYR A 169 -6.03 -5.40 0.76
N SER A 170 -7.33 -5.36 1.09
CA SER A 170 -8.31 -6.30 0.54
C SER A 170 -8.39 -6.21 -0.98
N PHE A 171 -8.41 -5.00 -1.54
CA PHE A 171 -8.40 -4.80 -2.98
C PHE A 171 -7.16 -5.39 -3.66
N LEU A 172 -5.97 -5.14 -3.11
CA LEU A 172 -4.71 -5.61 -3.69
C LEU A 172 -4.55 -7.13 -3.54
N ASP A 173 -4.95 -7.68 -2.40
CA ASP A 173 -4.92 -9.13 -2.13
C ASP A 173 -5.84 -9.90 -3.08
N ASP A 174 -7.08 -9.42 -3.25
CA ASP A 174 -8.02 -10.00 -4.20
C ASP A 174 -7.53 -9.85 -5.65
N SER A 175 -6.82 -8.75 -5.96
CA SER A 175 -6.19 -8.56 -7.27
C SER A 175 -5.05 -9.55 -7.53
N LEU A 176 -4.24 -9.88 -6.52
CA LEU A 176 -3.15 -10.85 -6.64
C LEU A 176 -3.66 -12.28 -6.74
N THR A 177 -4.69 -12.59 -5.97
CA THR A 177 -5.25 -13.95 -5.88
C THR A 177 -6.28 -14.27 -6.96
N GLY A 178 -6.71 -13.27 -7.75
CA GLY A 178 -7.72 -13.45 -8.80
C GLY A 178 -9.17 -13.45 -8.32
N HIS A 179 -9.43 -12.97 -7.09
CA HIS A 179 -10.76 -12.94 -6.46
C HIS A 179 -11.40 -11.55 -6.48
N ARG A 180 -10.78 -10.57 -7.18
CA ARG A 180 -11.33 -9.22 -7.25
C ARG A 180 -12.63 -9.21 -8.06
N VAL A 181 -13.74 -8.98 -7.38
CA VAL A 181 -15.09 -8.91 -7.97
C VAL A 181 -15.71 -7.51 -7.93
N GLN A 182 -15.08 -6.57 -7.22
CA GLN A 182 -15.62 -5.23 -6.99
C GLN A 182 -14.58 -4.12 -7.16
N SER A 183 -15.06 -2.88 -7.32
CA SER A 183 -14.22 -1.69 -7.45
C SER A 183 -13.54 -1.32 -6.13
N PHE A 184 -12.44 -0.56 -6.18
CA PHE A 184 -11.79 -0.04 -4.98
C PHE A 184 -12.74 0.79 -4.09
N THR A 185 -13.65 1.55 -4.72
CA THR A 185 -14.69 2.31 -3.99
C THR A 185 -15.68 1.43 -3.24
N ALA A 186 -15.93 0.20 -3.69
CA ALA A 186 -16.75 -0.76 -2.96
C ALA A 186 -16.04 -1.25 -1.69
N TYR A 187 -14.73 -1.57 -1.79
CA TYR A 187 -13.92 -1.92 -0.61
C TYR A 187 -13.88 -0.78 0.42
N LEU A 188 -13.79 0.48 -0.01
CA LEU A 188 -13.89 1.64 0.90
C LEU A 188 -15.25 1.69 1.61
N GLY A 189 -16.34 1.35 0.90
CA GLY A 189 -17.68 1.27 1.48
C GLY A 189 -17.81 0.19 2.55
N GLU A 190 -17.20 -0.97 2.36
CA GLU A 190 -17.22 -2.09 3.32
C GLU A 190 -16.56 -1.77 4.66
N VAL A 191 -15.56 -0.87 4.63
CA VAL A 191 -14.85 -0.38 5.82
C VAL A 191 -15.45 0.92 6.38
N ASN A 192 -16.71 1.20 6.06
CA ASN A 192 -17.51 2.34 6.52
C ASN A 192 -16.94 3.72 6.15
N ILE A 193 -16.15 3.84 5.08
CA ILE A 193 -15.76 5.15 4.54
C ILE A 193 -16.94 5.74 3.78
N THR A 194 -17.31 6.98 4.09
CA THR A 194 -18.44 7.64 3.44
C THR A 194 -18.20 7.83 1.94
N ARG A 195 -19.27 8.04 1.16
CA ARG A 195 -19.15 8.33 -0.28
C ARG A 195 -18.33 9.60 -0.56
N ALA A 196 -18.47 10.63 0.27
CA ALA A 196 -17.73 11.88 0.12
C ALA A 196 -16.23 11.67 0.36
N THR A 197 -15.90 11.02 1.49
CA THR A 197 -14.52 10.68 1.84
C THR A 197 -13.91 9.71 0.82
N SER A 198 -14.66 8.71 0.34
CA SER A 198 -14.22 7.78 -0.71
C SER A 198 -13.83 8.53 -1.98
N LYS A 199 -14.64 9.52 -2.39
CA LYS A 199 -14.34 10.35 -3.56
C LYS A 199 -13.04 11.14 -3.36
N GLU A 200 -12.83 11.73 -2.19
CA GLU A 200 -11.60 12.48 -1.92
C GLU A 200 -10.38 11.54 -1.86
N ILE A 201 -10.48 10.39 -1.19
CA ILE A 201 -9.44 9.35 -1.19
C ILE A 201 -9.07 8.96 -2.62
N CYS A 202 -10.05 8.58 -3.46
CA CYS A 202 -9.76 8.17 -4.83
C CYS A 202 -9.15 9.31 -5.67
N ASN A 203 -9.63 10.54 -5.49
CA ASN A 203 -9.08 11.70 -6.17
C ASN A 203 -7.62 11.95 -5.77
N THR A 204 -7.33 11.91 -4.47
CA THR A 204 -6.01 12.19 -3.92
C THR A 204 -5.02 11.10 -4.29
N ILE A 205 -5.37 9.81 -4.13
CA ILE A 205 -4.56 8.68 -4.62
C ILE A 205 -4.32 8.82 -6.13
N GLY A 206 -5.35 9.10 -6.91
CA GLY A 206 -5.25 9.23 -8.36
C GLY A 206 -4.29 10.34 -8.79
N LYS A 207 -4.37 11.51 -8.15
CA LYS A 207 -3.46 12.64 -8.41
C LYS A 207 -2.02 12.30 -8.03
N THR A 208 -1.82 11.70 -6.86
CA THR A 208 -0.47 11.36 -6.38
C THR A 208 0.15 10.24 -7.22
N LEU A 209 -0.60 9.22 -7.64
CA LEU A 209 -0.11 8.22 -8.59
C LEU A 209 0.34 8.85 -9.91
N LYS A 210 -0.42 9.83 -10.43
CA LYS A 210 -0.03 10.56 -11.65
C LYS A 210 1.21 11.43 -11.44
N LEU A 211 1.38 12.02 -10.26
CA LEU A 211 2.59 12.76 -9.90
C LEU A 211 3.81 11.82 -9.86
N ASN A 212 3.67 10.66 -9.20
CA ASN A 212 4.74 9.67 -9.09
C ASN A 212 5.15 9.11 -10.46
N GLN A 213 4.18 8.90 -11.37
CA GLN A 213 4.48 8.53 -12.75
C GLN A 213 5.33 9.59 -13.47
N ARG A 214 5.03 10.89 -13.27
CA ARG A 214 5.83 11.98 -13.87
C ARG A 214 7.25 12.03 -13.30
N TRP A 215 7.43 11.78 -12.01
CA TRP A 215 8.77 11.69 -11.42
C TRP A 215 9.57 10.55 -12.04
N LEU A 216 8.94 9.40 -12.28
CA LEU A 216 9.56 8.26 -12.95
C LEU A 216 9.83 8.51 -14.44
N ASP A 217 8.98 9.28 -15.12
CA ASP A 217 9.21 9.67 -16.52
C ASP A 217 10.46 10.54 -16.70
N ASN A 218 10.81 11.34 -15.69
CA ASN A 218 12.05 12.12 -15.71
C ASN A 218 13.32 11.25 -15.65
N GLU A 219 13.19 10.01 -15.18
CA GLU A 219 14.28 9.02 -15.05
C GLU A 219 14.15 7.85 -16.07
N SER A 220 13.51 8.12 -17.21
CA SER A 220 13.05 7.12 -18.19
C SER A 220 14.12 6.21 -18.81
N GLU A 221 15.41 6.52 -18.61
CA GLU A 221 16.54 5.73 -19.09
C GLU A 221 16.71 4.42 -18.30
N THR A 222 16.22 4.34 -17.06
CA THR A 222 16.34 3.12 -16.23
C THR A 222 15.17 2.15 -16.46
N PRO A 223 15.40 0.91 -16.94
CA PRO A 223 14.32 -0.03 -17.25
C PRO A 223 13.39 -0.37 -16.08
N SER A 224 13.93 -0.65 -14.89
CA SER A 224 13.13 -0.88 -13.67
C SER A 224 12.21 0.27 -13.30
N LEU A 225 12.66 1.52 -13.43
CA LEU A 225 11.84 2.70 -13.17
C LEU A 225 10.69 2.82 -14.17
N ARG A 226 10.95 2.49 -15.45
CA ARG A 226 9.90 2.41 -16.48
C ARG A 226 8.87 1.34 -16.16
N HIS A 227 9.30 0.16 -15.73
CA HIS A 227 8.40 -0.91 -15.34
C HIS A 227 7.56 -0.53 -14.11
N LEU A 228 8.17 0.11 -13.10
CA LEU A 228 7.43 0.62 -11.95
C LEU A 228 6.37 1.65 -12.37
N ARG A 229 6.73 2.60 -13.25
CA ARG A 229 5.79 3.60 -13.79
C ARG A 229 4.59 2.92 -14.44
N ASP A 230 4.84 1.94 -15.30
CA ASP A 230 3.78 1.22 -16.00
C ASP A 230 2.87 0.46 -15.02
N GLU A 231 3.43 -0.13 -13.96
CA GLU A 231 2.65 -0.80 -12.92
C GLU A 231 1.88 0.18 -12.02
N LEU A 232 2.40 1.38 -11.75
CA LEU A 232 1.63 2.45 -11.09
C LEU A 232 0.47 2.93 -11.97
N GLN A 233 0.65 2.95 -13.29
CA GLN A 233 -0.44 3.26 -14.23
C GLN A 233 -1.48 2.13 -14.30
N ASN A 234 -1.05 0.88 -14.29
CA ASN A 234 -1.95 -0.26 -14.19
C ASN A 234 -2.75 -0.21 -12.89
N LEU A 235 -2.09 0.11 -11.77
CA LEU A 235 -2.76 0.28 -10.48
C LEU A 235 -3.83 1.38 -10.55
N TYR A 236 -3.48 2.56 -11.07
CA TYR A 236 -4.41 3.68 -11.26
C TYR A 236 -5.69 3.26 -12.04
N VAL A 237 -5.52 2.55 -13.15
CA VAL A 237 -6.63 2.06 -13.97
C VAL A 237 -7.42 1.00 -13.21
N SER A 238 -6.72 0.05 -12.59
CA SER A 238 -7.33 -1.08 -11.91
C SER A 238 -8.19 -0.67 -10.71
N MET A 239 -7.82 0.41 -10.02
CA MET A 239 -8.54 1.02 -8.89
C MET A 239 -9.64 1.97 -9.36
N GLU A 240 -9.79 2.19 -10.66
CA GLU A 240 -10.79 3.09 -11.26
C GLU A 240 -10.71 4.54 -10.73
N LEU A 241 -9.49 5.02 -10.47
CA LEU A 241 -9.27 6.35 -9.90
C LEU A 241 -9.58 7.41 -10.96
N LYS A 242 -10.78 8.00 -10.89
CA LYS A 242 -11.17 9.10 -11.79
C LYS A 242 -10.69 10.41 -11.20
N THR A 243 -9.68 11.04 -11.78
CA THR A 243 -9.32 12.43 -11.44
C THR A 243 -10.25 13.39 -12.17
N THR A 244 -11.07 14.17 -11.45
CA THR A 244 -11.63 15.40 -12.04
C THR A 244 -10.49 16.35 -12.37
N SER A 245 -10.45 16.83 -13.61
CA SER A 245 -9.43 17.65 -14.28
C SER A 245 -8.57 18.56 -13.39
N TYR A 246 -7.26 18.57 -13.67
CA TYR A 246 -6.23 19.42 -13.05
C TYR A 246 -6.61 20.91 -13.05
N GLY A 247 -6.89 21.46 -11.88
CA GLY A 247 -6.50 22.84 -11.58
C GLY A 247 -5.00 22.83 -11.30
N SER A 248 -4.26 23.69 -12.00
CA SER A 248 -2.82 23.89 -11.94
C SER A 248 -2.21 23.68 -10.55
N PHE A 249 -1.46 22.59 -10.39
CA PHE A 249 -0.46 22.47 -9.34
C PHE A 249 0.62 23.51 -9.65
N VAL A 250 0.69 24.58 -8.86
CA VAL A 250 1.81 25.52 -8.91
C VAL A 250 2.93 24.84 -8.14
N PRO A 251 4.08 24.52 -8.77
CA PRO A 251 5.24 24.05 -8.04
C PRO A 251 5.60 25.14 -7.04
N PHE A 252 5.73 24.77 -5.76
CA PHE A 252 6.33 25.67 -4.79
C PHE A 252 7.82 25.74 -5.11
N ASP A 253 8.27 26.90 -5.59
CA ASP A 253 9.69 27.21 -5.67
C ASP A 253 10.30 27.18 -4.26
N ILE A 254 11.39 26.42 -4.11
CA ILE A 254 12.25 26.37 -2.91
C ILE A 254 13.08 27.64 -2.82
#